data_AF-A0A7C5AYK9-F1
#
_entry.id   AF-A0A7C5AYK9-F1
#
_cell.length_a   1.000
_cell.length_b   1.000
_cell.length_c   1.000
_cell.angle_alpha   90.00
_cell.angle_beta   90.00
_cell.angle_gamma   90.00
#
_symmetry.space_group_name_H-M   'P 1'
#
loop_
_entity.id
_entity.type
_entity.pdbx_description
1 polymer ?
#
loop_
_entity_poly.entity_id
_entity_poly.type
_entity_poly.pdbx_seq_one_letter_code
_entity_poly.pdbx_strand_id
1 'polypeptide(L)'
;MRVERKTSLYLASRKSDVTKLRKEYDTRKAFGFYVEYLEAKDIKSRASFTVPGAILSYGDAQVDPYRLMHQLLEAAKKRGLRVYDRSEVSKMELSADGVVLHLGSGSRINGQRVVFCDRLRIPAISQTECRRPHEHVRIN
;
A
#
# COMPACT_ATOMS: atom_id res chain seq x y z
N MET A 1 -7.89 3.85 18.16
CA MET A 1 -8.22 4.30 16.79
C MET A 1 -9.57 3.73 16.39
N ARG A 2 -10.44 4.53 15.75
CA ARG A 2 -11.76 4.07 15.29
C ARG A 2 -11.65 3.61 13.84
N VAL A 3 -12.03 2.37 13.58
CA VAL A 3 -12.29 1.85 12.23
C VAL A 3 -13.79 1.98 12.00
N GLU A 4 -14.19 2.62 10.92
CA GLU A 4 -15.60 2.77 10.58
C GLU A 4 -15.92 1.95 9.34
N ARG A 5 -16.89 1.04 9.45
CA ARG A 5 -17.36 0.26 8.30
C ARG A 5 -18.07 1.17 7.32
N LYS A 6 -17.72 1.02 6.04
CA LYS A 6 -18.29 1.76 4.92
C LYS A 6 -18.62 0.81 3.79
N THR A 7 -19.54 1.25 2.96
CA THR A 7 -19.72 0.71 1.61
C THR A 7 -19.02 1.66 0.65
N SER A 8 -18.21 1.13 -0.27
CA SER A 8 -17.56 1.93 -1.29
C SER A 8 -18.21 1.73 -2.65
N LEU A 9 -18.14 2.77 -3.49
CA LEU A 9 -18.71 2.77 -4.81
C LEU A 9 -17.61 3.03 -5.84
N TYR A 10 -17.38 2.07 -6.73
CA TYR A 10 -16.39 2.17 -7.80
C TYR A 10 -17.11 2.40 -9.14
N LEU A 11 -16.90 3.57 -9.74
CA LEU A 11 -17.69 4.09 -10.86
C LEU A 11 -16.96 3.92 -12.20
N ALA A 12 -17.69 3.56 -13.26
CA ALA A 12 -17.23 3.80 -14.62
C ALA A 12 -17.39 5.28 -14.97
N SER A 13 -16.29 5.98 -15.24
CA SER A 13 -16.36 7.40 -15.64
C SER A 13 -16.88 7.58 -17.07
N ARG A 14 -16.66 6.61 -17.96
CA ARG A 14 -17.13 6.63 -19.36
C ARG A 14 -17.75 5.30 -19.76
N LYS A 15 -18.58 5.32 -20.82
CA LYS A 15 -19.22 4.10 -21.36
C LYS A 15 -18.19 3.04 -21.80
N SER A 16 -17.05 3.47 -22.32
CA SER A 16 -15.94 2.57 -22.70
C SER A 16 -15.33 1.82 -21.52
N ASP A 17 -15.46 2.35 -20.30
CA ASP A 17 -14.86 1.77 -19.10
C ASP A 17 -15.76 0.65 -18.51
N VAL A 18 -17.01 0.53 -18.96
CA VAL A 18 -18.00 -0.46 -18.48
C VAL A 18 -17.52 -1.90 -18.69
N THR A 19 -16.90 -2.21 -19.82
CA THR A 19 -16.39 -3.56 -20.08
C THR A 19 -15.28 -3.95 -19.11
N LYS A 20 -14.39 -3.01 -18.75
CA LYS A 20 -13.35 -3.23 -17.74
C LYS A 20 -13.97 -3.36 -16.35
N LEU A 21 -14.94 -2.51 -16.03
CA LEU A 21 -15.67 -2.55 -14.77
C LEU A 21 -16.37 -3.90 -14.55
N ARG A 22 -16.99 -4.46 -15.61
CA ARG A 22 -17.64 -5.79 -15.52
C ARG A 22 -16.63 -6.90 -15.24
N LYS A 23 -15.47 -6.90 -15.92
CA LYS A 23 -14.38 -7.86 -15.63
C LYS A 23 -13.88 -7.75 -14.18
N GLU A 24 -13.73 -6.53 -13.67
CA GLU A 24 -13.35 -6.28 -12.28
C GLU A 24 -14.41 -6.83 -11.31
N TYR A 25 -15.69 -6.60 -11.57
CA TYR A 25 -16.80 -7.16 -10.79
C TYR A 25 -16.76 -8.70 -10.77
N ASP A 26 -16.65 -9.33 -11.94
CA ASP A 26 -16.62 -10.79 -12.05
C ASP A 26 -15.42 -11.37 -11.29
N THR A 27 -14.26 -10.69 -11.37
CA THR A 27 -13.05 -11.05 -10.63
C THR A 27 -13.27 -10.96 -9.12
N ARG A 28 -13.80 -9.83 -8.62
CA ARG A 28 -14.09 -9.65 -7.19
C ARG A 28 -15.08 -10.70 -6.69
N LYS A 29 -16.12 -10.99 -7.47
CA LYS A 29 -17.11 -12.02 -7.13
C LYS A 29 -16.48 -13.41 -7.08
N ALA A 30 -15.61 -13.74 -8.04
CA ALA A 30 -14.90 -15.02 -8.08
C ALA A 30 -13.96 -15.23 -6.87
N PHE A 31 -13.34 -14.15 -6.36
CA PHE A 31 -12.53 -14.19 -5.14
C PHE A 31 -13.34 -14.07 -3.84
N GLY A 32 -14.68 -14.11 -3.90
CA GLY A 32 -15.54 -14.11 -2.72
C GLY A 32 -15.73 -12.75 -2.06
N PHE A 33 -15.40 -11.64 -2.75
CA PHE A 33 -15.73 -10.31 -2.24
C PHE A 33 -17.24 -10.09 -2.30
N TYR A 34 -17.79 -9.47 -1.24
CA TYR A 34 -19.20 -9.12 -1.20
C TYR A 34 -19.44 -7.84 -2.02
N VAL A 35 -19.88 -8.01 -3.27
CA VAL A 35 -20.05 -6.93 -4.25
C VAL A 35 -21.37 -7.03 -5.03
N GLU A 36 -21.98 -5.90 -5.33
CA GLU A 36 -23.16 -5.74 -6.20
C GLU A 36 -22.76 -4.92 -7.44
N TYR A 37 -23.18 -5.36 -8.64
CA TYR A 37 -23.03 -4.57 -9.86
C TYR A 37 -24.28 -3.72 -10.07
N LEU A 38 -24.10 -2.42 -10.26
CA LEU A 38 -25.18 -1.46 -10.48
C LEU A 38 -25.15 -0.97 -11.93
N GLU A 39 -26.28 -1.08 -12.62
CA GLU A 39 -26.46 -0.48 -13.94
C GLU A 39 -26.83 1.00 -13.80
N ALA A 40 -26.70 1.76 -14.88
CA ALA A 40 -27.03 3.19 -14.89
C ALA A 40 -28.45 3.49 -14.36
N LYS A 41 -29.42 2.60 -14.60
CA LYS A 41 -30.79 2.70 -14.10
C LYS A 41 -30.87 2.59 -12.56
N ASP A 42 -30.10 1.67 -11.98
CA ASP A 42 -30.08 1.42 -10.54
C ASP A 42 -29.40 2.57 -9.79
N ILE A 43 -28.43 3.20 -10.46
CA ILE A 43 -27.71 4.35 -9.89
C ILE A 43 -28.61 5.59 -9.93
N LYS A 44 -29.34 5.81 -11.02
CA LYS A 44 -30.27 6.94 -11.15
C LYS A 44 -31.41 6.91 -10.12
N SER A 45 -31.81 5.73 -9.64
CA SER A 45 -32.81 5.60 -8.58
C SER A 45 -32.25 5.79 -7.17
N ARG A 46 -30.94 5.56 -6.98
CA ARG A 46 -30.27 5.62 -5.66
C ARG A 46 -29.44 6.90 -5.44
N ALA A 47 -29.06 7.63 -6.48
CA ALA A 47 -28.14 8.76 -6.41
C ALA A 47 -28.55 9.94 -7.31
N SER A 48 -28.08 11.14 -6.96
CA SER A 48 -28.31 12.39 -7.70
C SER A 48 -27.47 12.54 -8.97
N PHE A 49 -26.63 11.55 -9.30
CA PHE A 49 -25.76 11.56 -10.47
C PHE A 49 -26.01 10.34 -11.36
N THR A 50 -25.64 10.46 -12.63
CA THR A 50 -25.75 9.37 -13.61
C THR A 50 -24.36 8.94 -14.05
N VAL A 51 -24.07 7.65 -13.93
CA VAL A 51 -22.88 7.02 -14.50
C VAL A 51 -23.26 5.76 -15.29
N PRO A 52 -22.44 5.33 -16.27
CA PRO A 52 -22.70 4.13 -17.08
C PRO A 52 -22.81 2.82 -16.29
N GLY A 53 -22.15 2.70 -15.14
CA GLY A 53 -22.20 1.53 -14.27
C GLY A 53 -21.31 1.70 -13.05
N ALA A 54 -21.53 0.89 -12.02
CA ALA A 54 -20.75 0.92 -10.79
C ALA A 54 -20.66 -0.45 -10.12
N ILE A 55 -19.63 -0.62 -9.27
CA ILE A 55 -19.52 -1.74 -8.32
C ILE A 55 -19.72 -1.17 -6.93
N LEU A 56 -20.73 -1.66 -6.22
CA LEU A 56 -20.92 -1.40 -4.80
C LEU A 56 -20.21 -2.51 -4.02
N SER A 57 -19.21 -2.13 -3.22
CA SER A 57 -18.46 -3.07 -2.38
C SER A 57 -18.86 -2.89 -0.92
N TYR A 58 -19.08 -4.01 -0.24
CA TYR A 58 -19.50 -4.06 1.16
C TYR A 58 -18.36 -4.54 2.05
N GLY A 59 -18.39 -4.14 3.33
CA GLY A 59 -17.40 -4.58 4.31
C GLY A 59 -16.11 -3.76 4.29
N ASP A 60 -16.02 -2.76 3.41
CA ASP A 60 -14.94 -1.79 3.42
C ASP A 60 -14.92 -1.00 4.74
N ALA A 61 -13.83 -0.27 4.95
CA ALA A 61 -13.69 0.57 6.10
C ALA A 61 -12.86 1.81 5.79
N GLN A 62 -13.13 2.85 6.54
CA GLN A 62 -12.28 4.03 6.61
C GLN A 62 -11.59 4.09 7.97
N VAL A 63 -10.37 4.62 7.96
CA VAL A 63 -9.53 4.82 9.14
C VAL A 63 -8.83 6.17 9.03
N ASP A 64 -8.45 6.73 10.17
CA ASP A 64 -7.51 7.85 10.22
C ASP A 64 -6.09 7.28 9.97
N PRO A 65 -5.48 7.54 8.80
CA PRO A 65 -4.18 6.96 8.47
C PRO A 65 -3.06 7.49 9.37
N TYR A 66 -3.14 8.74 9.83
CA TYR A 66 -2.14 9.33 10.71
C TYR A 66 -2.13 8.61 12.05
N ARG A 67 -3.31 8.45 12.67
CA ARG A 67 -3.44 7.72 13.94
C ARG A 67 -3.06 6.25 13.79
N LEU A 68 -3.43 5.61 12.67
CA LEU A 68 -3.03 4.23 12.39
C LEU A 68 -1.50 4.08 12.38
N MET A 69 -0.81 4.94 11.62
CA MET A 69 0.64 4.89 11.51
C MET A 69 1.33 5.12 12.85
N HIS A 70 0.87 6.10 13.65
CA HIS A 70 1.40 6.32 14.99
C HIS A 70 1.19 5.11 15.91
N GLN A 71 0.02 4.47 15.87
CA GLN A 71 -0.23 3.28 16.68
C GLN A 71 0.62 2.07 16.26
N LEU A 72 0.80 1.86 14.95
CA LEU A 72 1.70 0.83 14.42
C LEU A 72 3.15 1.08 14.84
N LEU A 73 3.60 2.33 14.76
CA LEU A 73 4.95 2.72 15.16
C LEU A 73 5.18 2.48 16.66
N GLU A 74 4.24 2.88 17.51
CA GLU A 74 4.32 2.64 18.95
C GLU A 74 4.28 1.15 19.29
N ALA A 75 3.45 0.36 18.62
CA ALA A 75 3.43 -1.10 18.80
C ALA A 75 4.77 -1.74 18.38
N ALA A 76 5.37 -1.28 17.30
CA ALA A 76 6.67 -1.75 16.85
C ALA A 76 7.81 -1.33 17.79
N LYS A 77 7.79 -0.09 18.30
CA LYS A 77 8.74 0.39 19.31
C LYS A 77 8.70 -0.46 20.57
N LYS A 78 7.49 -0.84 21.05
CA LYS A 78 7.33 -1.78 22.17
C LYS A 78 7.92 -3.17 21.91
N ARG A 79 8.11 -3.54 20.64
CA ARG A 79 8.78 -4.78 20.21
C ARG A 79 10.27 -4.59 19.92
N GLY A 80 10.84 -3.43 20.23
CA GLY A 80 12.27 -3.13 20.06
C GLY A 80 12.64 -2.43 18.76
N LEU A 81 11.67 -1.98 17.94
CA LEU A 81 11.97 -1.17 16.76
C LEU A 81 12.62 0.15 17.19
N ARG A 82 13.79 0.46 16.61
CA ARG A 82 14.45 1.76 16.74
C ARG A 82 14.06 2.63 15.57
N VAL A 83 13.62 3.85 15.88
CA VAL A 83 13.11 4.81 14.89
C VAL A 83 14.00 6.04 14.94
N TYR A 84 14.52 6.43 13.78
CA TYR A 84 15.42 7.58 13.63
C TYR A 84 14.77 8.58 12.68
N ASP A 85 14.40 9.75 13.19
CA ASP A 85 13.96 10.88 12.38
C ASP A 85 15.18 11.72 11.96
N ARG A 86 15.03 12.56 10.92
CA ARG A 86 16.09 13.46 10.39
C ARG A 86 17.41 12.73 10.08
N SER A 87 17.30 11.47 9.70
CA SER A 87 18.42 10.56 9.43
C SER A 87 18.41 10.19 7.96
N GLU A 88 18.60 11.19 7.10
CA GLU A 88 18.65 10.99 5.66
C GLU A 88 19.87 10.14 5.29
N VAL A 89 19.63 9.07 4.54
CA VAL A 89 20.68 8.21 3.99
C VAL A 89 21.27 8.89 2.76
N SER A 90 22.56 9.21 2.81
CA SER A 90 23.29 9.88 1.73
C SER A 90 24.03 8.90 0.81
N LYS A 91 24.45 7.74 1.33
CA LYS A 91 25.16 6.69 0.58
C LYS A 91 24.87 5.31 1.19
N MET A 92 24.89 4.28 0.35
CA MET A 92 24.84 2.88 0.77
C MET A 92 26.03 2.12 0.20
N GLU A 93 26.64 1.25 1.01
CA GLU A 93 27.69 0.32 0.61
C GLU A 93 27.21 -1.11 0.89
N LEU A 94 27.27 -1.96 -0.14
CA LEU A 94 26.95 -3.39 -0.03
C LEU A 94 28.24 -4.20 -0.04
N SER A 95 28.34 -5.18 0.85
CA SER A 95 29.44 -6.14 0.91
C SER A 95 28.91 -7.55 1.13
N ALA A 96 29.80 -8.56 1.06
CA ALA A 96 29.45 -9.94 1.41
C ALA A 96 28.97 -10.08 2.87
N ASP A 97 29.41 -9.17 3.75
CA ASP A 97 29.11 -9.20 5.19
C ASP A 97 27.84 -8.41 5.56
N GLY A 98 27.25 -7.68 4.61
CA GLY A 98 26.00 -6.95 4.82
C GLY A 98 25.93 -5.59 4.12
N VAL A 99 25.29 -4.63 4.78
CA VAL A 99 24.99 -3.29 4.27
C VAL A 99 25.40 -2.23 5.28
N VAL A 100 26.09 -1.20 4.79
CA VAL A 100 26.43 0.01 5.54
C VAL A 100 25.71 1.21 4.93
N LEU A 101 24.93 1.90 5.74
CA LEU A 101 24.25 3.14 5.38
C LEU A 101 24.99 4.32 5.98
N HIS A 102 25.34 5.29 5.13
CA HIS A 102 25.91 6.57 5.55
C HIS A 102 24.80 7.60 5.63
N LEU A 103 24.78 8.34 6.73
CA LEU A 103 23.82 9.41 6.95
C LEU A 103 24.42 10.76 6.54
N GLY A 104 23.57 11.71 6.15
CA GLY A 104 23.99 13.10 5.88
C GLY A 104 24.69 13.78 7.06
N SER A 105 24.43 13.32 8.29
CA SER A 105 25.11 13.76 9.51
C SER A 105 26.54 13.23 9.69
N GLY A 106 27.01 12.34 8.80
CA GLY A 106 28.31 11.66 8.93
C GLY A 106 28.28 10.36 9.76
N SER A 107 27.16 10.06 10.42
CA SER A 107 26.94 8.79 11.14
C SER A 107 26.76 7.60 10.20
N ARG A 108 26.95 6.38 10.71
CA ARG A 108 26.79 5.13 9.95
C ARG A 108 25.86 4.15 10.64
N ILE A 109 25.08 3.40 9.86
CA ILE A 109 24.23 2.30 10.33
C ILE A 109 24.65 1.03 9.61
N ASN A 110 25.00 -0.01 10.37
CA ASN A 110 25.35 -1.33 9.83
C ASN A 110 24.18 -2.30 10.00
N GLY A 111 23.94 -3.15 9.00
CA GLY A 111 22.92 -4.19 9.05
C GLY A 111 23.16 -5.28 8.01
N GLN A 112 22.37 -6.35 8.06
CA GLN A 112 22.49 -7.45 7.08
C GLN A 112 21.58 -7.25 5.86
N ARG A 113 20.46 -6.55 6.04
CA ARG A 113 19.43 -6.36 5.02
C ARG A 113 18.86 -4.96 5.11
N VAL A 114 18.46 -4.42 3.97
CA VAL A 114 17.76 -3.14 3.86
C VAL A 114 16.49 -3.35 3.05
N VAL A 115 15.39 -2.77 3.53
CA VAL A 115 14.10 -2.76 2.83
C VAL A 115 13.75 -1.31 2.55
N PHE A 116 13.57 -0.99 1.27
CA PHE A 116 13.15 0.34 0.82
C PHE A 116 11.63 0.45 0.86
N CYS A 117 11.16 1.53 1.46
CA CYS A 117 9.73 1.87 1.54
C CYS A 117 9.57 3.40 1.37
N ASP A 118 10.33 3.99 0.45
CA ASP A 118 10.23 5.39 0.07
C ASP A 118 9.34 5.55 -1.17
N ARG A 119 8.60 6.66 -1.24
CA ARG A 119 7.58 6.87 -2.29
C ARG A 119 8.19 7.35 -3.62
N LEU A 120 9.28 8.13 -3.58
CA LEU A 120 10.18 8.45 -4.69
C LEU A 120 11.31 9.38 -4.18
N ARG A 121 12.55 8.90 -4.09
CA ARG A 121 13.79 9.50 -4.67
C ARG A 121 15.00 8.69 -4.17
N ILE A 122 15.59 7.91 -5.07
CA ILE A 122 16.87 7.21 -4.81
C ILE A 122 17.90 7.61 -5.89
N PRO A 123 18.66 8.71 -5.71
CA PRO A 123 19.76 9.07 -6.61
C PRO A 123 21.10 8.43 -6.19
N ALA A 124 21.17 7.85 -4.99
CA ALA A 124 22.43 7.43 -4.37
C ALA A 124 22.67 5.91 -4.35
N ILE A 125 21.74 5.12 -4.88
CA ILE A 125 21.91 3.67 -5.04
C ILE A 125 22.14 3.42 -6.51
N SER A 126 23.42 3.49 -6.93
CA SER A 126 23.81 2.93 -8.21
C SER A 126 23.38 1.46 -8.23
N GLN A 127 22.86 1.05 -9.37
CA GLN A 127 22.33 -0.28 -9.66
C GLN A 127 23.25 -1.39 -9.13
N THR A 128 23.00 -1.85 -7.90
CA THR A 128 23.69 -3.00 -7.32
C THR A 128 22.60 -3.89 -6.76
N GLU A 129 22.21 -4.86 -7.59
CA GLU A 129 21.35 -6.01 -7.33
C GLU A 129 20.40 -5.90 -6.12
N CYS A 130 19.31 -5.17 -6.30
CA CYS A 130 18.13 -5.33 -5.46
C CYS A 130 17.55 -6.74 -5.68
N ARG A 131 17.98 -7.73 -4.88
CA ARG A 131 17.38 -9.08 -4.92
C ARG A 131 15.91 -8.98 -4.51
N ARG A 132 15.03 -9.26 -5.47
CA ARG A 132 13.57 -9.28 -5.26
C ARG A 132 13.22 -10.32 -4.17
N PRO A 133 12.26 -10.03 -3.27
CA PRO A 133 11.93 -10.87 -2.12
C PRO A 133 11.15 -12.16 -2.47
N HIS A 134 11.40 -12.78 -3.63
CA HIS A 134 10.72 -14.02 -4.04
C HIS A 134 11.49 -15.31 -3.71
N GLU A 135 12.65 -15.23 -3.06
CA GLU A 135 13.30 -16.43 -2.53
C GLU A 135 12.82 -16.71 -1.11
N HIS A 136 12.04 -17.78 -1.00
CA HIS A 136 11.44 -18.35 0.20
C HIS A 136 12.30 -18.17 1.46
N VAL A 137 11.86 -17.28 2.35
CA VAL A 137 12.27 -17.30 3.75
C VAL A 137 11.60 -18.51 4.38
N ARG A 138 12.34 -19.62 4.48
CA ARG A 138 12.01 -20.68 5.43
C ARG A 138 12.18 -20.11 6.83
N ILE A 139 11.06 -20.01 7.55
CA ILE A 139 11.04 -19.78 8.98
C ILE A 139 11.23 -21.16 9.61
N ASN A 140 12.30 -21.32 10.39
CA ASN A 140 12.46 -22.45 11.32
C ASN A 140 11.51 -22.29 12.50
#